data_AF-A0A9P6XUE5-F1
#
_entry.id   AF-A0A9P6XUE5-F1
#
_cell.length_a   1.000
_cell.length_b   1.000
_cell.length_c   1.000
_cell.angle_alpha   90.00
_cell.angle_beta   90.00
_cell.angle_gamma   90.00
#
_symmetry.space_group_name_H-M   'P 1'
#
loop_
_entity.id
_entity.type
_entity.pdbx_description
1 polymer ?
#
loop_
_entity_poly.entity_id
_entity_poly.type
_entity_poly.pdbx_seq_one_letter_code
_entity_poly.pdbx_strand_id
1 'polypeptide(L)'
;MAGVPVHAYEGYLARLVARGESGAICEQIGDPALAKGLVERKVVRIVTPGTVTDEALLDERRDTLLMALSRTKQGYGLAWADLAGGRFLVNEVETDDALEAELARLEPAELLVPDEENWPEFLRQRTGVRRRAPCMT
;
A
#
# COMPACT_ATOMS: atom_id res chain seq x y z
N MET A 1 -13.27 -8.44 21.83
CA MET A 1 -13.98 -7.90 20.65
C MET A 1 -13.92 -6.38 20.72
N ALA A 2 -13.52 -5.71 19.65
CA ALA A 2 -13.44 -4.26 19.56
C ALA A 2 -14.26 -3.77 18.35
N GLY A 3 -14.70 -2.51 18.37
CA GLY A 3 -15.48 -1.93 17.29
C GLY A 3 -15.44 -0.41 17.33
N VAL A 4 -15.74 0.20 16.18
CA VAL A 4 -15.85 1.64 16.00
C VAL A 4 -17.21 1.97 15.41
N PRO A 5 -17.84 3.10 15.79
CA PRO A 5 -19.08 3.55 15.17
C PRO A 5 -18.88 3.83 13.67
N VAL A 6 -19.88 3.48 12.85
CA VAL A 6 -19.79 3.62 11.38
C VAL A 6 -19.58 5.08 10.94
N HIS A 7 -20.13 6.06 11.64
CA HIS A 7 -19.93 7.46 11.29
C HIS A 7 -18.53 8.00 11.67
N ALA A 8 -17.74 7.22 12.43
CA ALA A 8 -16.45 7.64 12.95
C ALA A 8 -15.28 6.86 12.36
N TYR A 9 -15.52 5.81 11.56
CA TYR A 9 -14.45 4.87 11.17
C TYR A 9 -13.33 5.53 10.38
N GLU A 10 -13.62 6.57 9.58
CA GLU A 10 -12.62 7.26 8.74
C GLU A 10 -11.48 7.84 9.57
N GLY A 11 -11.77 8.49 10.70
CA GLY A 11 -10.73 9.04 11.58
C GLY A 11 -9.90 7.96 12.31
N TYR A 12 -10.45 6.76 12.50
CA TYR A 12 -9.66 5.62 12.99
C TYR A 12 -8.80 5.02 11.88
N LEU A 13 -9.34 4.94 10.67
CA LEU A 13 -8.64 4.48 9.48
C LEU A 13 -7.44 5.36 9.17
N ALA A 14 -7.59 6.69 9.23
CA ALA A 14 -6.51 7.66 9.09
C ALA A 14 -5.36 7.36 10.05
N ARG A 15 -5.67 7.10 11.33
CA ARG A 15 -4.66 6.79 12.36
C ARG A 15 -3.97 5.45 12.13
N LEU A 16 -4.67 4.46 11.57
CA LEU A 16 -4.09 3.16 11.21
C LEU A 16 -3.15 3.31 10.01
N VAL A 17 -3.60 3.97 8.95
CA VAL A 17 -2.81 4.24 7.75
C VAL A 17 -1.55 5.05 8.09
N ALA A 18 -1.66 6.07 8.93
CA ALA A 18 -0.52 6.86 9.39
C ALA A 18 0.52 6.03 10.18
N ARG A 19 0.12 4.90 10.75
CA ARG A 19 1.01 3.92 11.40
C ARG A 19 1.55 2.87 10.43
N GLY A 20 1.22 2.99 9.15
CA GLY A 20 1.59 2.03 8.12
C GLY A 20 0.71 0.79 8.10
N GLU A 21 -0.49 0.80 8.67
CA GLU A 21 -1.41 -0.33 8.67
C GLU A 21 -2.39 -0.27 7.49
N SER A 22 -2.76 -1.43 6.95
CA SER A 22 -3.75 -1.54 5.87
C SER A 22 -5.12 -1.93 6.43
N GLY A 23 -6.20 -1.35 5.90
CA GLY A 23 -7.57 -1.63 6.29
C GLY A 23 -8.41 -2.17 5.15
N ALA A 24 -9.18 -3.23 5.40
CA ALA A 24 -10.21 -3.71 4.49
C ALA A 24 -11.59 -3.31 5.05
N ILE A 25 -12.38 -2.58 4.25
CA ILE A 25 -13.72 -2.13 4.62
C ILE A 25 -14.72 -3.13 4.07
N CYS A 26 -15.44 -3.80 4.97
CA CYS A 26 -16.47 -4.77 4.65
C CYS A 26 -17.85 -4.19 4.92
N GLU A 27 -18.71 -4.16 3.91
CA GLU A 27 -20.08 -3.68 4.04
C GLU A 27 -21.10 -4.80 3.82
N GLN A 28 -22.31 -4.55 4.32
CA GLN A 28 -23.47 -5.41 4.07
C GLN A 28 -24.04 -5.06 2.70
N ILE A 29 -24.23 -6.08 1.87
CA ILE A 29 -24.72 -5.92 0.51
C ILE A 29 -26.19 -6.35 0.46
N GLY A 30 -27.04 -5.46 -0.06
CA GLY A 30 -28.49 -5.68 -0.16
C GLY A 30 -29.27 -5.26 1.09
N ASP A 31 -30.59 -5.43 1.02
CA ASP A 31 -31.51 -5.03 2.10
C ASP A 31 -31.56 -6.12 3.20
N PRO A 32 -31.18 -5.80 4.45
CA PRO A 32 -31.27 -6.72 5.58
C PRO A 32 -32.69 -7.26 5.82
N ALA A 33 -33.72 -6.49 5.49
CA ALA A 33 -35.12 -6.88 5.70
C ALA A 33 -35.59 -7.95 4.70
N LEU A 34 -34.98 -8.00 3.51
CA LEU A 34 -35.29 -8.98 2.47
C LEU A 34 -34.43 -10.24 2.57
N ALA A 35 -33.34 -10.19 3.35
CA ALA A 35 -32.42 -11.31 3.51
C ALA A 35 -33.03 -12.40 4.40
N LYS A 36 -33.15 -13.63 3.87
CA LYS A 36 -33.41 -14.82 4.69
C LYS A 36 -32.11 -15.30 5.32
N GLY A 37 -31.83 -14.87 6.56
CA GLY A 37 -30.66 -15.31 7.32
C GLY A 37 -29.54 -14.26 7.36
N LEU A 38 -28.29 -14.69 7.22
CA LEU A 38 -27.14 -13.79 7.29
C LEU A 38 -27.04 -12.93 6.01
N VAL A 39 -26.98 -11.61 6.17
CA VAL A 39 -26.78 -10.67 5.06
C VAL A 39 -25.41 -10.91 4.43
N GLU A 40 -25.35 -10.83 3.10
CA GLU A 40 -24.10 -10.92 2.33
C GLU A 40 -23.15 -9.79 2.75
N ARG A 41 -21.86 -10.10 2.90
CA ARG A 41 -20.83 -9.11 3.22
C ARG A 41 -19.71 -9.16 2.19
N LYS A 42 -19.29 -8.00 1.70
CA LYS A 42 -18.19 -7.88 0.75
C LYS A 42 -17.19 -6.82 1.19
N VAL A 43 -15.92 -7.07 0.89
CA VAL A 43 -14.90 -6.02 0.94
C VAL A 43 -15.18 -5.07 -0.21
N VAL A 44 -15.57 -3.83 0.10
CA VAL A 44 -15.88 -2.80 -0.90
C VAL A 44 -14.68 -1.93 -1.20
N ARG A 45 -13.75 -1.82 -0.24
CA ARG A 45 -12.56 -0.98 -0.36
C ARG A 45 -11.42 -1.53 0.47
N ILE A 46 -10.20 -1.45 -0.06
CA ILE A 46 -8.96 -1.70 0.67
C ILE A 46 -8.20 -0.38 0.68
N VAL A 47 -7.77 0.05 1.86
CA VAL A 47 -6.99 1.27 2.05
C VAL A 47 -5.62 0.89 2.58
N THR A 48 -4.57 1.27 1.87
CA THR A 48 -3.18 1.03 2.26
C THR A 48 -2.40 2.36 2.24
N PRO A 49 -1.27 2.46 2.95
CA PRO A 49 -0.47 3.70 2.98
C PRO A 49 -0.11 4.27 1.61
N GLY A 50 0.16 3.42 0.62
CA GLY A 50 0.48 3.86 -0.75
C GLY A 50 -0.71 4.04 -1.68
N THR A 51 -1.93 3.67 -1.25
CA THR A 51 -3.14 3.71 -2.10
C THR A 51 -4.20 4.71 -1.63
N VAL A 52 -3.86 5.53 -0.63
CA VAL A 52 -4.75 6.57 -0.13
C VAL A 52 -4.91 7.68 -1.18
N THR A 53 -6.16 8.02 -1.46
CA THR A 53 -6.54 9.11 -2.38
C THR A 53 -7.50 10.12 -1.75
N ASP A 54 -8.07 9.81 -0.58
CA ASP A 54 -8.97 10.75 0.12
C ASP A 54 -8.16 11.84 0.80
N GLU A 55 -8.50 13.10 0.52
CA GLU A 55 -7.84 14.27 1.10
C GLU A 55 -7.79 14.22 2.64
N ALA A 56 -8.85 13.72 3.28
CA ALA A 56 -8.91 13.60 4.75
C ALA A 56 -7.89 12.61 5.34
N LEU A 57 -7.32 11.75 4.50
CA LEU A 57 -6.34 10.72 4.87
C LEU A 57 -4.93 11.05 4.35
N LEU A 58 -4.80 12.04 3.46
CA LEU A 58 -3.53 12.46 2.88
C LEU A 58 -2.81 13.44 3.83
N ASP A 59 -1.50 13.29 3.94
CA ASP A 59 -0.64 14.31 4.54
C ASP A 59 -0.16 15.23 3.44
N GLU A 60 -0.56 16.51 3.46
CA GLU A 60 -0.18 17.52 2.46
C GLU A 60 1.34 17.69 2.32
N ARG A 61 2.12 17.23 3.30
CA ARG A 61 3.59 17.38 3.32
C ARG A 61 4.34 16.17 2.78
N ARG A 62 3.66 15.07 2.47
CA ARG A 62 4.31 13.81 2.07
C ARG A 62 3.65 13.24 0.83
N ASP A 63 4.48 12.91 -0.17
CA ASP A 63 4.00 12.17 -1.34
C ASP A 63 3.60 10.75 -0.93
N THR A 64 2.35 10.37 -1.19
CA THR A 64 1.86 9.00 -0.99
C THR A 64 2.21 8.12 -2.19
N LEU A 65 3.51 7.81 -2.33
CA LEU A 65 3.96 6.95 -3.42
C LEU A 65 3.82 5.47 -3.07
N LEU A 66 3.20 4.72 -3.98
CA LEU A 66 3.29 3.26 -4.03
C LEU A 66 4.42 2.90 -4.98
N MET A 67 5.43 2.20 -4.50
CA MET A 67 6.53 1.70 -5.33
C MET A 67 6.55 0.17 -5.35
N ALA A 68 6.90 -0.42 -6.48
CA ALA A 68 7.19 -1.82 -6.64
C ALA A 68 8.63 -2.00 -7.14
N LEU A 69 9.30 -3.02 -6.60
CA LEU A 69 10.63 -3.43 -7.04
C LEU A 69 10.56 -4.79 -7.72
N SER A 70 11.45 -5.02 -8.66
CA SER A 70 11.74 -6.32 -9.24
C SER A 70 13.25 -6.51 -9.30
N ARG A 71 13.73 -7.72 -9.06
CA ARG A 71 15.14 -8.05 -9.21
C ARG A 71 15.37 -8.73 -10.55
N THR A 72 16.38 -8.29 -11.27
CA THR A 72 16.81 -8.90 -12.52
C THR A 72 18.25 -9.40 -12.40
N LYS A 73 18.77 -10.05 -13.45
CA LYS A 73 20.19 -10.45 -13.49
C LYS A 73 21.15 -9.27 -13.57
N GLN A 74 20.65 -8.11 -14.00
CA GLN A 74 21.44 -6.91 -14.32
C GLN A 74 21.26 -5.80 -13.26
N GLY A 75 20.37 -5.99 -12.29
CA GLY A 75 20.08 -4.98 -11.26
C GLY A 75 18.63 -5.05 -10.79
N TYR A 76 18.01 -3.88 -10.69
CA TYR A 76 16.66 -3.69 -10.14
C TYR A 76 15.79 -2.88 -11.10
N GLY A 77 14.57 -3.36 -11.32
CA GLY A 77 13.50 -2.59 -11.92
C GLY A 77 12.67 -1.91 -10.84
N LEU A 78 12.37 -0.63 -11.02
CA LEU A 78 11.53 0.16 -10.15
C LEU A 78 10.32 0.67 -10.93
N ALA A 79 9.15 0.60 -10.31
CA ALA A 79 7.95 1.29 -10.79
C ALA A 79 7.28 1.99 -9.61
N TRP A 80 6.87 3.24 -9.76
CA TRP A 80 6.12 3.93 -8.71
C TRP A 80 4.98 4.77 -9.24
N ALA A 81 3.94 4.87 -8.42
CA ALA A 81 2.71 5.58 -8.73
C ALA A 81 2.36 6.55 -7.60
N ASP A 82 1.94 7.74 -8.00
CA ASP A 82 1.14 8.64 -7.18
C ASP A 82 -0.29 8.56 -7.68
N LEU A 83 -1.16 7.88 -6.92
CA LEU A 83 -2.54 7.63 -7.34
C LEU A 83 -3.41 8.88 -7.25
N ALA A 84 -3.13 9.80 -6.32
CA ALA A 84 -3.87 11.04 -6.17
C ALA A 84 -3.53 12.00 -7.31
N GLY A 85 -2.24 12.10 -7.66
CA GLY A 85 -1.74 12.91 -8.77
C GLY A 85 -1.84 12.27 -10.15
N GLY A 86 -2.20 10.98 -10.25
CA GLY A 86 -2.28 10.24 -11.52
C GLY A 86 -0.91 10.06 -12.21
N ARG A 87 0.20 10.11 -11.47
CA ARG A 87 1.56 9.97 -12.02
C ARG A 87 2.02 8.53 -11.91
N PHE A 88 2.65 8.03 -12.96
CA PHE A 88 3.25 6.70 -12.99
C PHE A 88 4.59 6.76 -13.70
N LEU A 89 5.63 6.26 -13.06
CA LEU A 89 7.00 6.28 -13.55
C LEU A 89 7.66 4.93 -13.35
N VAL A 90 8.67 4.67 -14.19
CA VAL A 90 9.51 3.47 -14.13
C VAL A 90 10.98 3.89 -14.27
N ASN A 91 11.87 3.13 -13.63
CA ASN A 91 13.30 3.33 -13.71
C ASN A 91 14.03 1.99 -13.52
N GLU A 92 15.30 1.92 -13.91
CA GLU A 92 16.17 0.78 -13.68
C GLU A 92 17.50 1.24 -13.09
N VAL A 93 18.03 0.47 -12.14
CA VAL A 93 19.33 0.74 -11.52
C VAL A 93 20.12 -0.56 -11.38
N GLU A 94 21.44 -0.48 -11.56
CA GLU A 94 22.30 -1.67 -11.59
C GLU A 94 22.86 -2.06 -10.22
N THR A 95 23.00 -1.11 -9.29
CA THR A 95 23.71 -1.30 -8.02
C THR A 95 22.82 -1.07 -6.80
N ASP A 96 23.21 -1.70 -5.68
CA ASP A 96 22.57 -1.53 -4.38
C ASP A 96 22.61 -0.07 -3.91
N ASP A 97 23.75 0.62 -4.10
CA ASP A 97 23.91 2.03 -3.74
C ASP A 97 22.95 2.94 -4.55
N ALA A 98 22.77 2.64 -5.85
CA ALA A 98 21.85 3.40 -6.69
C ALA A 98 20.39 3.15 -6.28
N LEU A 99 20.03 1.91 -5.94
CA LEU A 99 18.71 1.59 -5.40
C LEU A 99 18.44 2.30 -4.08
N GLU A 100 19.41 2.30 -3.16
CA GLU A 100 19.30 3.01 -1.88
C GLU A 100 19.12 4.52 -2.10
N ALA A 101 19.86 5.11 -3.04
CA ALA A 101 19.71 6.52 -3.40
C ALA A 101 18.32 6.85 -3.98
N GLU A 102 17.77 6.00 -4.87
CA GLU A 102 16.42 6.17 -5.41
C GLU A 102 15.36 6.10 -4.30
N LEU A 103 15.48 5.12 -3.40
CA LEU A 103 14.55 4.95 -2.28
C LEU A 103 14.63 6.11 -1.30
N ALA A 104 15.83 6.61 -1.00
CA ALA A 104 16.04 7.77 -0.13
C ALA A 104 15.51 9.07 -0.76
N ARG A 105 15.57 9.21 -2.09
CA ARG A 105 15.01 10.36 -2.80
C ARG A 105 13.48 10.34 -2.84
N LEU A 106 12.91 9.18 -3.13
CA LEU A 106 11.47 9.04 -3.39
C LEU A 106 10.65 8.77 -2.12
N GLU A 107 11.26 8.24 -1.06
CA GLU A 107 10.61 7.93 0.22
C GLU A 107 9.19 7.31 0.09
N PRO A 108 9.00 6.22 -0.68
CA PRO A 108 7.67 5.68 -0.92
C PRO A 108 6.96 5.27 0.38
N ALA A 109 5.69 5.66 0.49
CA ALA A 109 4.81 5.34 1.60
C ALA A 109 4.55 3.83 1.71
N GLU A 110 4.54 3.12 0.58
CA GLU A 110 4.44 1.67 0.53
C GLU A 110 5.37 1.10 -0.54
N LEU A 111 6.15 0.08 -0.16
CA LEU A 111 7.11 -0.57 -1.04
C LEU A 111 6.77 -2.05 -1.22
N LEU A 112 6.34 -2.42 -2.41
CA LEU A 112 6.06 -3.80 -2.80
C LEU A 112 7.36 -4.47 -3.26
N VAL A 113 7.67 -5.62 -2.68
CA VAL A 113 8.78 -6.46 -3.12
C VAL A 113 8.29 -7.88 -3.35
N PRO A 114 8.78 -8.59 -4.39
CA PRO A 114 8.60 -10.02 -4.52
C PRO A 114 9.01 -10.75 -3.25
N ASP A 115 8.28 -11.81 -2.92
CA ASP A 115 8.62 -12.72 -1.82
C ASP A 115 9.79 -13.62 -2.21
N GLU A 116 10.93 -12.97 -2.39
CA GLU A 116 12.23 -13.54 -2.71
C GLU A 116 13.19 -13.33 -1.55
N GLU A 117 14.19 -14.20 -1.48
CA GLU A 117 15.25 -14.11 -0.49
C GLU A 117 16.38 -13.18 -0.97
N ASN A 118 17.28 -12.81 -0.05
CA ASN A 118 18.51 -12.05 -0.35
C ASN A 118 18.30 -10.62 -0.88
N TRP A 119 17.24 -9.94 -0.44
CA TRP A 119 17.17 -8.47 -0.55
C TRP A 119 18.24 -7.80 0.32
N PRO A 120 18.85 -6.69 -0.15
CA PRO A 120 19.78 -5.88 0.64
C PRO A 120 19.26 -5.53 2.04
N GLU A 121 20.19 -5.30 2.98
CA GLU A 121 19.83 -5.05 4.37
C GLU A 121 19.01 -3.77 4.56
N PHE A 122 19.36 -2.68 3.84
CA PHE A 122 18.64 -1.42 3.92
C PHE A 122 17.15 -1.56 3.55
N LEU A 123 16.80 -2.49 2.65
CA LEU A 123 15.40 -2.80 2.32
C LEU A 123 14.70 -3.53 3.46
N ARG A 124 15.39 -4.45 4.15
CA ARG A 124 14.80 -5.24 5.24
C ARG A 124 14.52 -4.41 6.49
N GLN A 125 15.32 -3.36 6.73
CA GLN A 125 15.16 -2.46 7.86
C GLN A 125 14.11 -1.36 7.61
N ARG A 126 13.66 -1.20 6.37
CA ARG A 126 12.76 -0.12 5.98
C ARG A 126 11.32 -0.39 6.42
N THR A 127 10.66 0.65 6.93
CA THR A 127 9.22 0.61 7.22
C THR A 127 8.41 0.65 5.92
N GLY A 128 7.21 0.05 5.93
CA GLY A 128 6.31 0.09 4.76
C GLY A 128 6.62 -0.92 3.66
N VAL A 129 7.61 -1.80 3.86
CA VAL A 129 7.88 -2.91 2.93
C VAL A 129 6.77 -3.96 3.04
N ARG A 130 6.30 -4.43 1.89
CA ARG A 130 5.28 -5.45 1.73
C ARG A 130 5.78 -6.52 0.78
N ARG A 131 5.99 -7.71 1.32
CA ARG A 131 6.28 -8.88 0.50
C ARG A 131 5.01 -9.34 -0.18
N ARG A 132 5.09 -9.54 -1.49
CA ARG A 132 4.00 -10.07 -2.31
C ARG A 132 4.50 -11.33 -2.98
N ALA A 133 3.69 -12.39 -2.92
CA ALA A 133 3.96 -13.56 -3.74
C ALA A 133 4.15 -13.10 -5.20
N PRO A 134 5.10 -13.70 -5.95
CA PRO A 134 5.30 -13.35 -7.34
C PRO A 134 3.97 -13.44 -8.07
N CYS A 135 3.66 -12.43 -8.90
CA CYS A 135 2.48 -12.52 -9.74
C CYS A 135 2.65 -13.76 -10.62
N MET A 136 1.81 -14.77 -10.41
CA MET A 136 1.71 -15.88 -11.34
C MET A 136 1.20 -15.29 -12.66
N THR A 137 2.08 -15.19 -13.64
CA THR A 137 1.73 -15.05 -15.07
C THR A 137 1.03 -16.29 -15.58
#